data_AF-A0A4Q2RP55-F1
#
_entry.id   AF-A0A4Q2RP55-F1
#
_cell.length_a   1.000
_cell.length_b   1.000
_cell.length_c   1.000
_cell.angle_alpha   90.00
_cell.angle_beta   90.00
_cell.angle_gamma   90.00
#
_symmetry.space_group_name_H-M   'P 1'
#
loop_
_entity.id
_entity.type
_entity.pdbx_description
1 polymer ?
#
loop_
_entity_poly.entity_id
_entity_poly.type
_entity_poly.pdbx_seq_one_letter_code
_entity_poly.pdbx_strand_id
1 'polypeptide(L)'
;MINPLVGMPQGLEWLVILAIVVLVFGAAKLPDLARSSGQALRIFKTETKDLRDGDKDGTGPDPKATPEQREIEARELEARNLDARPETRPDAAGDVVRERRDDTTA
;
A
#
# COMPACT_ATOMS: atom_id res chain seq x y z
N MET A 1 38.41 -36.24 -25.74
CA MET A 1 37.78 -35.22 -26.61
C MET A 1 36.36 -35.02 -26.13
N ILE A 2 36.13 -34.00 -25.30
CA ILE A 2 34.81 -33.60 -24.82
C ILE A 2 34.83 -32.07 -24.89
N ASN A 3 34.65 -31.52 -26.08
CA ASN A 3 34.39 -30.10 -26.24
C ASN A 3 32.89 -29.95 -26.41
N PRO A 4 32.14 -29.62 -25.35
CA PRO A 4 30.76 -29.27 -25.52
C PRO A 4 30.73 -27.98 -26.34
N LEU A 5 29.77 -27.98 -27.26
CA LEU A 5 29.36 -26.92 -28.13
C LEU A 5 28.96 -25.67 -27.29
N VAL A 6 29.96 -24.91 -26.85
CA VAL A 6 29.86 -23.56 -26.24
C VAL A 6 29.39 -22.59 -27.34
N GLY A 7 28.14 -22.72 -27.74
CA GLY A 7 27.59 -21.97 -28.88
C GLY A 7 26.11 -21.64 -28.77
N MET A 8 25.38 -22.21 -27.81
CA MET A 8 23.97 -21.89 -27.61
C MET A 8 23.70 -21.78 -26.11
N PRO A 9 23.44 -20.58 -25.56
CA PRO A 9 23.22 -20.42 -24.13
C PRO A 9 21.89 -21.05 -23.74
N GLN A 10 21.93 -22.30 -23.27
CA GLN A 10 20.77 -23.05 -22.80
C GLN A 10 20.44 -22.67 -21.35
N GLY A 11 20.40 -21.38 -21.02
CA GLY A 11 20.07 -20.86 -19.69
C GLY A 11 21.04 -21.19 -18.55
N LEU A 12 21.86 -22.23 -18.69
CA LEU A 12 22.84 -22.68 -17.69
C LEU A 12 23.93 -21.63 -17.47
N GLU A 13 24.30 -20.86 -18.49
CA GLU A 13 25.25 -19.75 -18.37
C GLU A 13 24.75 -18.69 -17.40
N TRP A 14 23.45 -18.37 -17.41
CA TRP A 14 22.87 -17.43 -16.45
C TRP A 14 22.93 -17.97 -15.02
N LEU A 15 22.71 -19.27 -14.83
CA LEU A 15 22.86 -19.93 -13.53
C LEU A 15 24.31 -19.89 -13.03
N VAL A 16 25.28 -20.12 -13.91
CA VAL A 16 26.71 -20.05 -13.55
C VAL A 16 27.10 -18.62 -13.16
N ILE A 17 26.67 -17.61 -13.90
CA ILE A 17 26.93 -16.20 -13.56
C ILE A 17 26.28 -15.86 -12.22
N LEU A 18 25.01 -16.23 -12.02
CA LEU A 18 24.31 -15.99 -10.76
C LEU A 18 25.02 -16.68 -9.59
N ALA A 19 25.48 -17.92 -9.77
CA ALA A 19 26.22 -18.67 -8.77
C ALA A 19 27.53 -17.95 -8.38
N ILE A 20 28.28 -17.41 -9.34
CA ILE A 20 29.49 -16.63 -9.08
C ILE A 20 29.17 -15.36 -8.29
N VAL A 21 28.12 -14.62 -8.68
CA VAL A 21 27.69 -13.41 -7.96
C VAL A 21 27.28 -13.75 -6.52
N VAL A 22 26.52 -14.83 -6.31
CA VAL A 22 26.16 -15.31 -4.97
C VAL A 22 27.40 -15.71 -4.17
N LEU A 23 28.43 -16.28 -4.79
CA LEU A 23 29.66 -16.66 -4.10
C LEU A 23 30.46 -15.45 -3.61
N VAL A 24 30.55 -14.41 -4.45
CA VAL A 24 31.32 -13.18 -4.14
C VAL A 24 30.59 -12.30 -3.13
N PHE A 25 29.28 -12.10 -3.32
CA PHE A 25 28.49 -11.20 -2.47
C PHE A 25 27.83 -11.91 -1.28
N GLY A 26 27.60 -13.22 -1.37
CA GLY A 26 26.86 -14.02 -0.39
C GLY A 26 25.35 -14.05 -0.65
N ALA A 27 24.71 -15.17 -0.30
CA ALA A 27 23.26 -15.38 -0.51
C ALA A 27 22.37 -14.40 0.27
N ALA A 28 22.86 -13.86 1.40
CA ALA A 28 22.12 -12.90 2.22
C ALA A 28 22.17 -11.46 1.68
N LYS A 29 23.21 -11.09 0.92
CA LYS A 29 23.43 -9.70 0.49
C LYS A 29 22.73 -9.34 -0.82
N LEU A 30 22.59 -10.30 -1.74
CA LEU A 30 21.82 -10.11 -2.96
C LEU A 30 20.35 -9.68 -2.73
N PRO A 31 19.56 -10.37 -1.89
CA PRO A 31 18.17 -9.97 -1.65
C PRO A 31 18.07 -8.65 -0.90
N ASP A 32 19.03 -8.34 -0.04
CA ASP A 32 19.07 -7.09 0.73
C ASP A 32 19.31 -5.87 -0.19
N LEU A 33 20.30 -5.99 -1.09
CA LEU A 33 20.59 -5.00 -2.13
C LEU A 33 19.44 -4.85 -3.14
N ALA A 34 18.79 -5.95 -3.51
CA ALA A 34 17.64 -5.93 -4.41
C ALA A 34 16.42 -5.26 -3.75
N ARG A 35 16.20 -5.46 -2.44
CA ARG A 35 15.09 -4.83 -1.71
C ARG A 35 15.27 -3.31 -1.61
N SER A 36 16.44 -2.83 -1.22
CA SER A 36 16.70 -1.39 -1.10
C SER A 36 16.67 -0.67 -2.45
N SER A 37 17.31 -1.24 -3.47
CA SER A 37 17.30 -0.71 -4.84
C SER A 37 15.90 -0.79 -5.46
N GLY A 38 15.17 -1.88 -5.21
CA GLY A 38 13.81 -2.08 -5.69
C GLY A 38 12.80 -1.11 -5.07
N GLN A 39 12.99 -0.71 -3.81
CA GLN A 39 12.17 0.33 -3.17
C GLN A 39 12.39 1.70 -3.82
N ALA A 40 13.63 2.07 -4.15
CA ALA A 40 13.95 3.32 -4.84
C ALA A 40 13.35 3.34 -6.27
N LEU A 41 13.55 2.27 -7.03
CA LEU A 41 12.94 2.11 -8.36
C LEU A 41 11.41 2.12 -8.31
N ARG A 42 10.82 1.58 -7.25
CA ARG A 42 9.36 1.57 -7.08
C ARG A 42 8.81 2.96 -6.84
N ILE A 43 9.44 3.76 -5.98
CA ILE A 43 9.02 5.16 -5.73
C ILE A 43 9.16 5.96 -7.02
N PHE A 44 10.32 5.88 -7.67
CA PHE A 44 10.57 6.54 -8.94
C PHE A 44 9.55 6.13 -10.02
N LYS A 45 9.21 4.85 -10.10
CA LYS A 45 8.19 4.36 -11.03
C LYS A 45 6.80 4.89 -10.69
N THR A 46 6.41 4.95 -9.42
CA THR A 46 5.11 5.51 -9.02
C THR A 46 5.02 6.99 -9.35
N GLU A 47 6.03 7.79 -9.01
CA GLU A 47 6.06 9.22 -9.34
C GLU A 47 6.11 9.46 -10.86
N THR A 48 6.95 8.72 -11.58
CA THR A 48 7.01 8.81 -13.05
C THR A 48 5.71 8.35 -13.70
N LYS A 49 5.01 7.38 -13.11
CA LYS A 49 3.71 6.91 -13.59
C LYS A 49 2.64 7.97 -13.34
N ASP A 50 2.62 8.63 -12.20
CA ASP A 50 1.71 9.74 -11.91
C ASP A 50 1.87 10.89 -12.94
N LEU A 51 3.12 11.19 -13.31
CA LEU A 51 3.42 12.17 -14.37
C LEU A 51 3.02 11.72 -15.79
N ARG A 52 3.05 10.41 -16.08
CA ARG A 52 2.65 9.86 -17.40
C ARG A 52 1.15 9.59 -17.52
N ASP A 53 0.52 9.17 -16.43
CA ASP A 53 -0.87 8.73 -16.35
C ASP A 53 -1.79 9.79 -15.71
N GLY A 54 -1.30 11.00 -15.43
CA GLY A 54 -2.06 12.15 -14.90
C GLY A 54 -3.25 12.63 -15.75
N ASP A 55 -3.64 11.88 -16.77
CA ASP A 55 -4.86 12.06 -17.56
C ASP A 55 -5.88 10.91 -17.38
N LYS A 56 -5.54 9.81 -16.67
CA LYS A 56 -6.43 8.66 -16.43
C LYS A 56 -6.21 8.01 -15.05
N ASP A 57 -7.12 8.36 -14.14
CA ASP A 57 -7.55 7.61 -12.96
C ASP A 57 -6.55 7.35 -11.81
N GLY A 58 -6.59 8.23 -10.82
CA GLY A 58 -5.99 8.04 -9.50
C GLY A 58 -6.94 7.34 -8.52
N THR A 59 -6.69 6.06 -8.24
CA THR A 59 -7.04 5.37 -6.98
C THR A 59 -6.19 4.11 -6.89
N GLY A 60 -5.03 4.18 -6.23
CA GLY A 60 -4.15 3.04 -6.02
C GLY A 60 -3.84 2.84 -4.53
N PRO A 61 -4.30 1.76 -3.89
CA PRO A 61 -3.98 1.45 -2.49
C PRO A 61 -2.48 1.24 -2.29
N ASP A 62 -1.94 1.63 -1.13
CA ASP A 62 -0.52 1.48 -0.78
C ASP A 62 -0.11 -0.02 -0.79
N PRO A 63 0.77 -0.46 -1.70
CA PRO A 63 1.20 -1.84 -1.75
C PRO A 63 2.35 -2.19 -0.76
N LYS A 64 2.74 -1.29 0.16
CA LYS A 64 3.86 -1.52 1.12
C LYS A 64 3.47 -2.12 2.46
N ALA A 65 2.19 -2.10 2.86
CA ALA A 65 1.84 -2.64 4.16
C ALA A 65 2.12 -4.16 4.20
N THR A 66 3.00 -4.55 5.12
CA THR A 66 3.30 -5.95 5.45
C THR A 66 2.00 -6.60 5.93
N PRO A 67 1.79 -7.92 5.75
CA PRO A 67 0.53 -8.58 6.10
C PRO A 67 0.08 -8.28 7.53
N GLU A 68 1.03 -8.22 8.46
CA GLU A 68 0.81 -7.90 9.87
C GLU A 68 0.34 -6.45 10.09
N GLN A 69 0.88 -5.48 9.34
CA GLN A 69 0.50 -4.07 9.46
C GLN A 69 -0.90 -3.81 8.91
N ARG A 70 -1.29 -4.50 7.83
CA ARG A 70 -2.66 -4.41 7.28
C ARG A 70 -3.69 -4.98 8.27
N GLU A 71 -3.34 -6.05 8.98
CA GLU A 71 -4.25 -6.67 9.94
C GLU A 71 -4.44 -5.80 11.20
N ILE A 72 -3.37 -5.18 11.69
CA ILE A 72 -3.45 -4.26 12.83
C ILE A 72 -4.26 -3.00 12.47
N GLU A 73 -4.00 -2.43 11.29
CA GLU A 73 -4.73 -1.25 10.79
C GLU A 73 -6.21 -1.56 10.54
N ALA A 74 -6.53 -2.73 9.98
CA ALA A 74 -7.90 -3.18 9.77
C ALA A 74 -8.63 -3.41 11.10
N ARG A 75 -7.98 -4.03 12.10
CA ARG A 75 -8.56 -4.23 13.44
C ARG A 75 -8.77 -2.91 14.18
N GLU A 76 -7.85 -1.95 14.04
CA GLU A 76 -8.02 -0.63 14.66
C GLU A 76 -9.17 0.16 14.01
N LEU A 77 -9.30 0.10 12.68
CA LEU A 77 -10.44 0.69 11.95
C LEU A 77 -11.77 0.04 12.33
N GLU A 78 -11.79 -1.27 12.58
CA GLU A 78 -12.98 -2.00 13.02
C GLU A 78 -13.34 -1.64 14.48
N ALA A 79 -12.37 -1.55 15.38
CA ALA A 79 -12.57 -1.10 16.75
C ALA A 79 -13.10 0.34 16.82
N ARG A 80 -12.56 1.25 16.00
CA ARG A 80 -13.06 2.63 15.89
C ARG A 80 -14.49 2.72 15.38
N ASN A 81 -14.90 1.83 14.46
CA ASN A 81 -16.26 1.79 13.95
C ASN A 81 -17.26 1.18 14.94
N LEU A 82 -16.82 0.30 15.84
CA LEU A 82 -17.66 -0.28 16.89
C LEU A 82 -18.04 0.74 17.98
N ASP A 83 -17.12 1.63 18.35
CA ASP A 83 -17.42 2.76 19.25
C ASP A 83 -18.23 3.88 18.58
N ALA A 84 -18.14 3.99 17.25
CA ALA A 84 -18.88 4.97 16.46
C ALA A 84 -20.27 4.49 16.04
N ARG A 85 -20.92 3.56 16.77
CA ARG A 85 -22.35 3.32 16.60
C ARG A 85 -23.11 4.57 17.06
N PRO A 86 -23.71 5.37 16.16
CA PRO A 86 -24.76 6.26 16.61
C PRO A 86 -25.91 5.34 17.02
N GLU A 87 -26.31 5.38 18.28
CA GLU A 87 -27.67 4.96 18.66
C GLU A 87 -28.64 5.81 17.83
N THR A 88 -29.00 5.35 16.63
CA THR A 88 -30.20 5.79 15.96
C THR A 88 -31.36 5.18 16.72
N ARG A 89 -31.74 5.81 17.83
CA ARG A 89 -33.06 5.63 18.41
C ARG A 89 -33.94 6.80 17.95
N PRO A 90 -34.99 6.52 17.15
CA PRO A 90 -36.00 7.51 16.81
C PRO A 90 -37.09 7.48 17.88
N ASP A 91 -37.01 8.37 18.86
CA ASP A 91 -38.07 8.60 19.86
C ASP A 91 -38.08 10.09 20.24
N ALA A 92 -38.88 10.92 19.58
CA ALA A 92 -40.25 11.23 20.00
C ALA A 92 -40.35 11.55 21.50
N ALA A 93 -40.31 12.84 21.85
CA ALA A 93 -41.31 13.53 22.67
C ALA A 93 -40.74 14.73 23.43
N GLY A 94 -41.45 15.85 23.34
CA GLY A 94 -41.59 16.78 24.48
C GLY A 94 -40.74 18.04 24.42
N ASP A 95 -41.44 19.17 24.45
CA ASP A 95 -41.03 20.41 25.12
C ASP A 95 -39.89 21.20 24.44
N VAL A 96 -39.94 22.51 24.17
CA VAL A 96 -40.61 23.66 24.79
C VAL A 96 -40.68 24.70 23.64
N VAL A 97 -41.82 25.04 23.03
CA VAL A 97 -42.84 25.97 23.53
C VAL A 97 -42.28 27.37 23.84
N ARG A 98 -42.74 28.37 23.08
CA ARG A 98 -42.81 29.81 23.41
C ARG A 98 -41.48 30.56 23.57
N GLU A 99 -41.10 31.34 22.55
CA GLU A 99 -40.50 32.67 22.74
C GLU A 99 -40.45 33.43 21.40
N ARG A 100 -41.59 33.62 20.73
CA ARG A 100 -41.64 34.51 19.55
C ARG A 100 -43.03 35.04 19.27
N ARG A 101 -43.69 35.53 20.30
CA ARG A 101 -44.86 36.38 20.14
C ARG A 101 -44.76 37.51 21.15
N ASP A 102 -45.12 38.68 20.63
CA ASP A 102 -45.56 39.83 21.39
C ASP A 102 -44.45 40.64 22.04
N ASP A 103 -43.83 41.52 21.25
CA ASP A 103 -43.52 42.88 21.71
C ASP A 103 -43.78 43.84 20.55
N THR A 104 -45.05 44.23 20.53
CA THR A 104 -45.63 45.38 19.83
C THR A 104 -45.32 46.65 20.65
N THR A 105 -45.49 47.83 20.05
CA THR A 105 -45.53 49.19 20.68
C THR A 105 -44.22 49.95 20.54
N ALA A 106 -44.18 51.25 20.25
CA ALA A 106 -45.05 52.22 19.57
C ALA A 106 -44.14 53.44 19.34
#